data_AF-A0A8T1WMF7-F1
#
_entry.id   AF-A0A8T1WMF7-F1
#
_cell.length_a   1.000
_cell.length_b   1.000
_cell.length_c   1.000
_cell.angle_alpha   90.00
_cell.angle_beta   90.00
_cell.angle_gamma   90.00
#
_symmetry.space_group_name_H-M   'P 1'
#
loop_
_entity.id
_entity.type
_entity.pdbx_description
1 polymer ?
#
loop_
_entity_poly.entity_id
_entity_poly.type
_entity_poly.pdbx_seq_one_letter_code
_entity_poly.pdbx_strand_id
1 'polypeptide(L)'
;MPKTWTLYGLLAALRVAGSVFLLGMVHPDEFFQSQEVMARHVLPVESPLRRQLFLPWEFELPTPNRSVLFPFLVAGAPYKLLELLGVQPTGFLLLLLPRLLLCGASFLVDAVLYSLVGKLSHNQNQKRTQEKQEKALLLFASSWPTLVFMCRPFSNTFETLVLTLCFAALFLVNPHRRILGGLLHVQTLLLGSLLAVGFFTRFTFPVFFFPLGLELVRKQDELLVNAASKKGYTPSVVRRLFATIGVVVQGLAAFLWWTMFFVAMDTLYYRPELLGNEQNGPVLKRVAENAVIAPLNNLLYNMQYDNLELHGVHPRLTHLTVNMPMLFGPVFLVFLR
;
A
#
# COMPACT_ATOMS: atom_id res chain seq x y z
N MET A 1 -7.40 -10.01 -32.93
CA MET A 1 -6.93 -10.18 -31.52
C MET A 1 -7.60 -11.41 -30.93
N PRO A 2 -6.94 -12.17 -30.04
CA PRO A 2 -7.59 -13.27 -29.33
C PRO A 2 -8.79 -12.73 -28.54
N LYS A 3 -9.90 -13.48 -28.48
CA LYS A 3 -11.15 -13.05 -27.81
C LYS A 3 -10.92 -12.60 -26.35
N THR A 4 -9.93 -13.18 -25.68
CA THR A 4 -9.51 -12.87 -24.30
C THR A 4 -9.00 -11.44 -24.14
N TRP A 5 -8.14 -10.97 -25.05
CA TRP A 5 -7.60 -9.61 -25.00
C TRP A 5 -8.66 -8.55 -25.33
N THR A 6 -9.60 -8.87 -26.22
CA THR A 6 -10.75 -8.00 -26.47
C THR A 6 -11.62 -7.86 -25.22
N LEU A 7 -11.91 -8.97 -24.53
CA LEU A 7 -12.66 -8.94 -23.27
C LEU A 7 -11.92 -8.16 -22.18
N TYR A 8 -10.61 -8.37 -22.03
CA TYR A 8 -9.81 -7.59 -21.09
C TYR A 8 -9.84 -6.10 -21.42
N GLY A 9 -9.71 -5.72 -22.70
CA GLY A 9 -9.81 -4.33 -23.13
C GLY A 9 -11.16 -3.70 -22.79
N LEU A 10 -12.27 -4.44 -22.95
CA LEU A 10 -13.60 -3.99 -22.53
C LEU A 10 -13.70 -3.80 -21.01
N LEU A 11 -13.16 -4.73 -20.22
CA LEU A 11 -13.12 -4.62 -18.75
C LEU A 11 -12.24 -3.46 -18.28
N ALA A 12 -11.10 -3.24 -18.92
CA ALA A 12 -10.22 -2.11 -18.66
C ALA A 12 -10.91 -0.79 -18.99
N ALA A 13 -11.59 -0.70 -20.13
CA ALA A 13 -12.39 0.47 -20.49
C ALA A 13 -13.54 0.71 -19.51
N LEU A 14 -14.22 -0.36 -19.08
CA LEU A 14 -15.26 -0.29 -18.05
C LEU A 14 -14.71 0.21 -16.71
N ARG A 15 -13.50 -0.22 -16.33
CA ARG A 15 -12.82 0.25 -15.11
C ARG A 15 -12.54 1.75 -15.16
N VAL A 16 -12.00 2.23 -16.28
CA VAL A 16 -11.74 3.67 -16.50
C VAL A 16 -13.05 4.45 -16.50
N ALA A 17 -14.06 4.00 -17.25
CA ALA A 17 -15.38 4.61 -17.27
C ALA A 17 -16.00 4.63 -15.86
N GLY A 18 -15.84 3.55 -15.09
CA GLY A 18 -16.29 3.43 -13.71
C GLY A 18 -15.69 4.49 -12.79
N SER A 19 -14.39 4.78 -12.93
CA SER A 19 -13.71 5.80 -12.14
C SER A 19 -14.25 7.22 -12.37
N VAL A 20 -14.78 7.49 -13.57
CA VAL A 20 -15.31 8.80 -13.98
C VAL A 20 -16.81 8.92 -13.72
N PHE A 21 -17.59 7.92 -14.12
CA PHE A 21 -19.05 8.01 -14.19
C PHE A 21 -19.77 7.43 -12.96
N LEU A 22 -19.13 6.56 -12.15
CA LEU A 22 -19.75 6.03 -10.93
C LEU A 22 -19.61 7.04 -9.78
N LEU A 23 -20.46 8.06 -9.80
CA LEU A 23 -20.45 9.15 -8.82
C LEU A 23 -21.02 8.76 -7.44
N GLY A 24 -21.65 7.60 -7.33
CA GLY A 24 -22.17 7.09 -6.05
C GLY A 24 -21.08 6.99 -4.98
N MET A 25 -21.41 7.43 -3.76
CA MET A 25 -20.58 7.22 -2.58
C MET A 25 -20.75 5.76 -2.13
N VAL A 26 -19.65 5.01 -2.10
CA VAL A 26 -19.66 3.61 -1.64
C VAL A 26 -19.39 3.53 -0.14
N HIS A 27 -18.49 4.39 0.36
CA HIS A 27 -18.13 4.44 1.78
C HIS A 27 -17.55 5.84 2.12
N PRO A 28 -17.84 6.41 3.30
CA PRO A 28 -17.37 7.75 3.69
C PRO A 28 -15.83 7.89 3.71
N ASP A 29 -15.11 6.82 4.03
CA ASP A 29 -13.63 6.78 4.02
C ASP A 29 -13.00 7.22 2.69
N GLU A 30 -13.73 7.12 1.57
CA GLU A 30 -13.26 7.64 0.28
C GLU A 30 -12.89 9.13 0.39
N PHE A 31 -13.67 9.88 1.15
CA PHE A 31 -13.52 11.32 1.33
C PHE A 31 -12.74 11.64 2.60
N PHE A 32 -13.14 11.04 3.72
CA PHE A 32 -12.67 11.40 5.06
C PHE A 32 -11.23 10.93 5.35
N GLN A 33 -10.75 9.85 4.72
CA GLN A 33 -9.37 9.39 4.95
C GLN A 33 -8.36 9.98 3.96
N SER A 34 -8.77 10.77 2.96
CA SER A 34 -7.84 11.28 1.96
C SER A 34 -8.23 12.63 1.37
N GLN A 35 -9.34 12.69 0.61
CA GLN A 35 -9.67 13.83 -0.25
C GLN A 35 -9.95 15.09 0.56
N GLU A 36 -10.79 15.03 1.58
CA GLU A 36 -11.16 16.21 2.37
C GLU A 36 -9.99 16.72 3.21
N VAL A 37 -9.26 15.79 3.82
CA VAL A 37 -8.06 16.08 4.62
C VAL A 37 -7.00 16.80 3.79
N MET A 38 -6.84 16.45 2.52
CA MET A 38 -5.86 17.07 1.64
C MET A 38 -6.38 18.32 0.93
N ALA A 39 -7.68 18.37 0.59
CA ALA A 39 -8.29 19.51 -0.09
C ALA A 39 -8.16 20.79 0.75
N ARG A 40 -8.18 20.68 2.09
CA ARG A 40 -8.01 21.81 3.01
C ARG A 40 -6.69 22.57 2.83
N HIS A 41 -5.65 21.92 2.29
CA HIS A 41 -4.33 22.52 2.12
C HIS A 41 -4.19 23.27 0.80
N VAL A 42 -4.99 22.93 -0.20
CA VAL A 42 -4.89 23.49 -1.56
C VAL A 42 -6.01 24.50 -1.83
N LEU A 43 -7.16 24.35 -1.17
CA LEU A 43 -8.25 25.31 -1.28
C LEU A 43 -7.93 26.61 -0.52
N PRO A 44 -8.14 27.79 -1.12
CA PRO A 44 -7.99 29.07 -0.43
C PRO A 44 -8.84 29.13 0.85
N VAL A 45 -8.36 29.83 1.88
CA VAL A 45 -9.06 29.98 3.16
C VAL A 45 -10.46 30.56 2.97
N GLU A 46 -10.61 31.47 2.01
CA GLU A 46 -11.88 32.15 1.69
C GLU A 46 -12.83 31.29 0.85
N SER A 47 -12.37 30.17 0.30
CA SER A 47 -13.17 29.33 -0.59
C SER A 47 -14.41 28.77 0.13
N PRO A 48 -15.62 28.93 -0.45
CA PRO A 48 -16.83 28.32 0.10
C PRO A 48 -16.72 26.79 0.22
N LEU A 49 -15.98 26.14 -0.68
CA LEU A 49 -15.72 24.69 -0.65
C LEU A 49 -14.95 24.28 0.60
N ARG A 50 -14.02 25.12 1.06
CA ARG A 50 -13.20 24.82 2.25
C ARG A 50 -14.05 24.79 3.52
N ARG A 51 -15.11 25.61 3.60
CA ARG A 51 -16.04 25.63 4.74
C ARG A 51 -16.89 24.37 4.87
N GLN A 52 -16.96 23.56 3.80
CA GLN A 52 -17.74 22.32 3.75
C GLN A 52 -16.88 21.08 4.03
N LEU A 53 -15.55 21.22 4.10
CA LEU A 53 -14.66 20.11 4.37
C LEU A 53 -14.76 19.68 5.83
N PHE A 54 -14.79 18.37 6.05
CA PHE A 54 -14.71 17.78 7.36
C PHE A 54 -13.30 17.23 7.61
N LEU A 55 -12.74 17.56 8.77
CA LEU A 55 -11.50 16.96 9.25
C LEU A 55 -11.85 15.91 10.31
N PRO A 56 -11.61 14.62 10.07
CA PRO A 56 -11.85 13.62 11.08
C PRO A 56 -10.85 13.75 12.24
N TRP A 57 -11.33 13.40 13.43
CA TRP A 57 -10.53 13.34 14.67
C TRP A 57 -9.25 12.49 14.53
N GLU A 58 -9.23 11.51 13.61
CA GLU A 58 -8.05 10.69 13.27
C GLU A 58 -6.83 11.52 12.81
N PHE A 59 -7.07 12.73 12.30
CA PHE A 59 -6.08 13.70 11.82
C PHE A 59 -5.95 14.93 12.72
N GLU A 60 -6.49 14.88 13.94
CA GLU A 60 -6.47 15.99 14.89
C GLU A 60 -5.51 15.71 16.06
N LEU A 61 -4.95 16.80 16.61
CA LEU A 61 -4.21 16.76 17.87
C LEU A 61 -5.17 16.53 19.04
N PRO A 62 -4.71 15.92 20.16
CA PRO A 62 -3.30 15.66 20.53
C PRO A 62 -2.72 14.35 20.01
N THR A 63 -3.54 13.38 19.60
CA THR A 63 -3.11 12.01 19.28
C THR A 63 -3.60 11.57 17.89
N PRO A 64 -3.09 12.17 16.80
CA PRO A 64 -3.46 11.75 15.46
C PRO A 64 -3.02 10.30 15.22
N ASN A 65 -3.89 9.51 14.62
CA ASN A 65 -3.70 8.07 14.45
C ASN A 65 -3.66 7.64 12.98
N ARG A 66 -3.70 8.58 12.04
CA ARG A 66 -3.47 8.34 10.61
C ARG A 66 -2.19 9.02 10.17
N SER A 67 -1.39 8.34 9.35
CA SER A 67 -0.26 8.98 8.69
C SER A 67 -0.75 9.88 7.56
N VAL A 68 -0.05 10.99 7.32
CA VAL A 68 -0.32 11.85 6.16
C VAL A 68 0.18 11.22 4.85
N LEU A 69 0.99 10.16 4.91
CA LEU A 69 1.60 9.50 3.75
C LEU A 69 0.59 9.15 2.65
N PHE A 70 -0.39 8.32 2.99
CA PHE A 70 -1.40 7.85 2.03
C PHE A 70 -2.27 9.01 1.50
N PRO A 71 -2.89 9.85 2.36
CA PRO A 71 -3.67 10.99 1.91
C PRO A 71 -2.88 11.89 0.97
N PHE A 72 -1.64 12.21 1.34
CA PHE A 72 -0.77 13.07 0.54
C PHE A 72 -0.49 12.48 -0.83
N LEU A 73 -0.08 11.20 -0.92
CA LEU A 73 0.26 10.60 -2.21
C LEU A 73 -0.96 10.46 -3.14
N VAL A 74 -2.14 10.15 -2.59
CA VAL A 74 -3.33 9.85 -3.38
C VAL A 74 -4.16 11.08 -3.73
N ALA A 75 -4.21 12.08 -2.85
CA ALA A 75 -5.01 13.29 -3.05
C ALA A 75 -4.15 14.57 -3.02
N GLY A 76 -3.28 14.72 -2.01
CA GLY A 76 -2.50 15.95 -1.82
C GLY A 76 -1.56 16.29 -2.98
N ALA A 77 -0.80 15.31 -3.47
CA ALA A 77 0.14 15.48 -4.59
C ALA A 77 -0.57 15.80 -5.91
N PRO A 78 -1.65 15.10 -6.32
CA PRO A 78 -2.47 15.51 -7.45
C PRO A 78 -3.04 16.93 -7.33
N TYR A 79 -3.51 17.33 -6.14
CA TYR A 79 -4.03 18.67 -5.93
C TYR A 79 -2.93 19.72 -6.01
N LYS A 80 -1.75 19.46 -5.45
CA LYS A 80 -0.60 20.35 -5.56
C LYS A 80 -0.15 20.50 -7.01
N LEU A 81 -0.20 19.42 -7.79
CA LEU A 81 0.08 19.48 -9.22
C LEU A 81 -0.92 20.37 -9.96
N LEU A 82 -2.22 20.31 -9.66
CA LEU A 82 -3.20 21.25 -10.23
C LEU A 82 -2.87 22.70 -9.92
N GLU A 83 -2.52 22.99 -8.66
CA GLU A 83 -2.14 24.33 -8.21
C GLU A 83 -0.91 24.84 -8.97
N LEU A 84 0.12 23.99 -9.13
CA LEU A 84 1.32 24.32 -9.90
C LEU A 84 1.04 24.55 -11.39
N LEU A 85 0.01 23.89 -11.94
CA LEU A 85 -0.46 24.11 -13.30
C LEU A 85 -1.39 25.33 -13.45
N GLY A 86 -1.68 26.05 -12.35
CA GLY A 86 -2.57 27.21 -12.35
C GLY A 86 -4.04 26.86 -12.56
N VAL A 87 -4.43 25.59 -12.38
CA VAL A 87 -5.81 25.13 -12.57
C VAL A 87 -6.59 25.30 -11.28
N GLN A 88 -7.69 26.04 -11.34
CA GLN A 88 -8.54 26.27 -10.17
C GLN A 88 -9.21 24.96 -9.72
N PRO A 89 -9.09 24.57 -8.44
CA PRO A 89 -9.68 23.34 -7.92
C PRO A 89 -11.21 23.46 -7.88
N THR A 90 -11.90 22.57 -8.60
CA THR A 90 -13.35 22.42 -8.51
C THR A 90 -13.70 21.14 -7.74
N GLY A 91 -14.89 21.06 -7.12
CA GLY A 91 -15.32 19.84 -6.42
C GLY A 91 -15.26 18.59 -7.31
N PHE A 92 -15.58 18.74 -8.60
CA PHE A 92 -15.45 17.66 -9.58
C PHE A 92 -14.00 17.23 -9.81
N LEU A 93 -13.06 18.16 -9.94
CA LEU A 93 -11.63 17.84 -10.09
C LEU A 93 -11.05 17.18 -8.83
N LEU A 94 -11.44 17.68 -7.65
CA LEU A 94 -11.03 17.08 -6.37
C LEU A 94 -11.55 15.65 -6.23
N LEU A 95 -12.77 15.37 -6.70
CA LEU A 95 -13.32 14.02 -6.76
C LEU A 95 -12.57 13.14 -7.77
N LEU A 96 -12.41 13.63 -9.00
CA LEU A 96 -12.00 12.82 -10.14
C LEU A 96 -10.51 12.48 -10.13
N LEU A 97 -9.64 13.41 -9.75
CA LEU A 97 -8.19 13.20 -9.88
C LEU A 97 -7.64 12.03 -9.04
N PRO A 98 -7.97 11.89 -7.74
CA PRO A 98 -7.51 10.75 -6.96
C PRO A 98 -8.04 9.43 -7.52
N ARG A 99 -9.27 9.43 -8.06
CA ARG A 99 -9.87 8.25 -8.71
C ARG A 99 -9.14 7.85 -9.99
N LEU A 100 -8.82 8.82 -10.86
CA LEU A 100 -8.05 8.57 -12.07
C LEU A 100 -6.61 8.11 -11.76
N LEU A 101 -5.97 8.72 -10.75
CA LEU A 101 -4.65 8.30 -10.28
C LEU A 101 -4.67 6.83 -9.86
N LEU A 102 -5.61 6.43 -9.00
CA LEU A 102 -5.70 5.06 -8.52
C LEU A 102 -6.20 4.09 -9.58
N CYS A 103 -7.07 4.51 -10.49
CA CYS A 103 -7.42 3.73 -11.67
C CYS A 103 -6.17 3.45 -12.52
N GLY A 104 -5.34 4.46 -12.78
CA GLY A 104 -4.04 4.30 -13.44
C GLY A 104 -3.12 3.33 -12.68
N ALA A 105 -3.00 3.50 -11.37
CA ALA A 105 -2.23 2.62 -10.51
C ALA A 105 -2.79 1.18 -10.47
N SER A 106 -4.10 0.98 -10.66
CA SER A 106 -4.70 -0.35 -10.71
C SER A 106 -4.16 -1.19 -11.87
N PHE A 107 -3.79 -0.57 -12.99
CA PHE A 107 -3.17 -1.28 -14.12
C PHE A 107 -1.73 -1.74 -13.83
N LEU A 108 -1.05 -1.12 -12.84
CA LEU A 108 0.20 -1.68 -12.33
C LEU A 108 -0.03 -3.05 -11.70
N VAL A 109 -1.18 -3.25 -11.03
CA VAL A 109 -1.55 -4.55 -10.46
C VAL A 109 -1.73 -5.59 -11.56
N ASP A 110 -2.43 -5.23 -12.64
CA ASP A 110 -2.60 -6.10 -13.80
C ASP A 110 -1.24 -6.48 -14.41
N ALA A 111 -0.36 -5.51 -14.63
CA ALA A 111 0.96 -5.73 -15.21
C ALA A 111 1.85 -6.63 -14.33
N VAL A 112 1.84 -6.40 -13.02
CA VAL A 112 2.58 -7.21 -12.06
C VAL A 112 1.99 -8.63 -11.99
N LEU A 113 0.68 -8.76 -11.90
CA LEU A 113 -0.01 -10.06 -11.89
C LEU A 113 0.34 -10.89 -13.14
N TYR A 114 0.24 -10.29 -14.32
CA TYR A 114 0.61 -10.93 -15.58
C TYR A 114 2.08 -11.41 -15.56
N SER A 115 2.99 -10.55 -15.13
CA SER A 115 4.43 -10.87 -15.05
C SER A 115 4.74 -11.97 -14.04
N LEU A 116 4.08 -11.96 -12.88
CA LEU A 116 4.24 -12.96 -11.83
C LEU A 116 3.77 -14.34 -12.29
N VAL A 117 2.57 -14.42 -12.86
CA VAL A 117 2.03 -15.70 -13.37
C VAL A 117 2.93 -16.27 -14.46
N GLY A 118 3.47 -15.41 -15.34
CA GLY A 118 4.45 -15.80 -16.35
C GLY A 118 5.71 -16.40 -15.74
N LYS A 119 6.28 -15.72 -14.73
CA LYS A 119 7.51 -16.17 -14.06
C LYS A 119 7.33 -17.46 -13.26
N LEU A 120 6.20 -17.60 -12.56
CA LEU A 120 5.90 -18.80 -11.77
C LEU A 120 5.53 -20.01 -12.64
N SER A 121 5.04 -19.79 -13.86
CA SER A 121 4.67 -20.85 -14.80
C SER A 121 5.77 -21.19 -15.82
N HIS A 122 6.99 -20.65 -15.66
CA HIS A 122 8.07 -20.76 -16.65
C HIS A 122 8.42 -22.20 -17.05
N ASN A 123 8.20 -23.19 -16.17
CA ASN A 123 8.49 -24.60 -16.46
C ASN A 123 7.43 -25.29 -17.33
N GLN A 124 6.43 -24.56 -17.83
CA GLN A 124 5.34 -25.07 -18.65
C GLN A 124 5.45 -24.60 -20.09
N ASN A 125 4.76 -25.29 -21.01
CA ASN A 125 4.65 -24.89 -22.41
C ASN A 125 4.15 -23.43 -22.51
N GLN A 126 4.80 -22.62 -23.34
CA GLN A 126 4.53 -21.18 -23.52
C GLN A 126 3.04 -20.89 -23.72
N LYS A 127 2.34 -21.72 -24.49
CA LYS A 127 0.90 -21.58 -24.73
C LYS A 127 0.08 -21.72 -23.43
N ARG A 128 0.41 -22.68 -22.56
CA ARG A 128 -0.27 -22.88 -21.27
C ARG A 128 0.03 -21.74 -20.30
N THR A 129 1.25 -21.22 -20.30
CA THR A 129 1.63 -20.06 -19.49
C THR A 129 0.81 -18.84 -19.89
N GLN A 130 0.71 -18.55 -21.19
CA GLN A 130 -0.10 -17.45 -21.69
C GLN A 130 -1.58 -17.62 -21.34
N GLU A 131 -2.15 -18.81 -21.51
CA GLU A 131 -3.54 -19.09 -21.11
C GLU A 131 -3.79 -18.83 -19.60
N LYS A 132 -2.83 -19.19 -18.74
CA LYS A 132 -2.93 -18.91 -17.29
C LYS A 132 -2.84 -17.42 -16.99
N GLN A 133 -1.93 -16.71 -17.65
CA GLN A 133 -1.79 -15.26 -17.49
C GLN A 133 -3.07 -14.52 -17.92
N GLU A 134 -3.62 -14.87 -19.07
CA GLU A 134 -4.87 -14.29 -19.59
C GLU A 134 -6.05 -14.59 -18.66
N LYS A 135 -6.18 -15.83 -18.16
CA LYS A 135 -7.23 -16.19 -17.20
C LYS A 135 -7.11 -15.43 -15.88
N ALA A 136 -5.90 -15.32 -15.33
CA ALA A 136 -5.68 -14.58 -14.09
C ALA A 136 -6.05 -13.09 -14.24
N LEU A 137 -5.64 -12.47 -15.35
CA LEU A 137 -6.02 -11.10 -15.67
C LEU A 137 -7.54 -10.93 -15.80
N LEU A 138 -8.21 -11.81 -16.54
CA LEU A 138 -9.66 -11.72 -16.72
C LEU A 138 -10.41 -11.91 -15.41
N LEU A 139 -10.02 -12.87 -14.56
CA LEU A 139 -10.61 -13.06 -13.24
C LEU A 139 -10.45 -11.81 -12.37
N PHE A 140 -9.25 -11.24 -12.32
CA PHE A 140 -9.00 -10.02 -11.55
C PHE A 140 -9.75 -8.80 -12.10
N ALA A 141 -9.68 -8.57 -13.42
CA ALA A 141 -10.30 -7.43 -14.08
C ALA A 141 -11.84 -7.47 -14.08
N SER A 142 -12.43 -8.68 -14.05
CA SER A 142 -13.88 -8.86 -13.97
C SER A 142 -14.44 -8.78 -12.55
N SER A 143 -13.58 -8.79 -11.52
CA SER A 143 -14.03 -8.72 -10.13
C SER A 143 -14.52 -7.30 -9.79
N TRP A 144 -15.66 -7.23 -9.09
CA TRP A 144 -16.25 -5.94 -8.73
C TRP A 144 -15.35 -5.09 -7.80
N PRO A 145 -14.53 -5.65 -6.87
CA PRO A 145 -13.59 -4.84 -6.08
C PRO A 145 -12.56 -4.14 -6.97
N THR A 146 -12.12 -4.79 -8.03
CA THR A 146 -11.21 -4.19 -9.02
C THR A 146 -11.90 -3.10 -9.85
N LEU A 147 -13.16 -3.30 -10.22
CA LEU A 147 -13.92 -2.31 -11.00
C LEU A 147 -14.31 -1.08 -10.17
N VAL A 148 -14.62 -1.25 -8.88
CA VAL A 148 -15.20 -0.20 -8.02
C VAL A 148 -14.21 0.32 -6.99
N PHE A 149 -13.61 -0.54 -6.16
CA PHE A 149 -12.77 -0.11 -5.04
C PHE A 149 -11.36 0.28 -5.46
N MET A 150 -10.73 -0.46 -6.36
CA MET A 150 -9.35 -0.20 -6.79
C MET A 150 -9.16 1.15 -7.50
N CYS A 151 -10.26 1.78 -7.94
CA CYS A 151 -10.25 3.09 -8.57
C CYS A 151 -10.65 4.22 -7.61
N ARG A 152 -10.84 3.92 -6.31
CA ARG A 152 -11.27 4.89 -5.30
C ARG A 152 -10.20 5.07 -4.23
N PRO A 153 -10.07 6.28 -3.67
CA PRO A 153 -9.04 6.64 -2.68
C PRO A 153 -9.29 6.05 -1.29
N PHE A 154 -9.32 4.73 -1.21
CA PHE A 154 -9.29 3.98 0.04
C PHE A 154 -7.86 3.63 0.42
N SER A 155 -7.58 3.68 1.73
CA SER A 155 -6.31 3.19 2.28
C SER A 155 -6.11 1.70 1.96
N ASN A 156 -7.18 0.90 1.86
CA ASN A 156 -7.15 -0.50 1.42
C ASN A 156 -6.68 -0.67 -0.04
N THR A 157 -7.07 0.25 -0.93
CA THR A 157 -6.61 0.25 -2.32
C THR A 157 -5.11 0.51 -2.38
N PHE A 158 -4.64 1.51 -1.63
CA PHE A 158 -3.21 1.80 -1.53
C PHE A 158 -2.43 0.64 -0.88
N GLU A 159 -2.97 0.01 0.16
CA GLU A 159 -2.42 -1.19 0.78
C GLU A 159 -2.25 -2.33 -0.24
N THR A 160 -3.25 -2.53 -1.10
CA THR A 160 -3.21 -3.54 -2.19
C THR A 160 -2.11 -3.22 -3.21
N LEU A 161 -1.92 -1.95 -3.56
CA LEU A 161 -0.83 -1.51 -4.44
C LEU A 161 0.55 -1.78 -3.81
N VAL A 162 0.72 -1.44 -2.53
CA VAL A 162 1.97 -1.70 -1.79
C VAL A 162 2.23 -3.20 -1.69
N LEU A 163 1.23 -4.02 -1.38
CA LEU A 163 1.36 -5.48 -1.36
C LEU A 163 1.76 -6.02 -2.73
N THR A 164 1.18 -5.49 -3.80
CA THR A 164 1.53 -5.87 -5.17
C THR A 164 2.99 -5.55 -5.49
N LEU A 165 3.47 -4.38 -5.05
CA LEU A 165 4.89 -4.02 -5.13
C LEU A 165 5.78 -4.95 -4.29
N CYS A 166 5.31 -5.44 -3.14
CA CYS A 166 6.03 -6.46 -2.37
C CYS A 166 6.16 -7.77 -3.16
N PHE A 167 5.09 -8.22 -3.83
CA PHE A 167 5.17 -9.38 -4.72
C PHE A 167 6.13 -9.14 -5.89
N ALA A 168 6.07 -7.98 -6.53
CA ALA A 168 7.01 -7.61 -7.59
C ALA A 168 8.47 -7.61 -7.09
N ALA A 169 8.73 -7.03 -5.92
CA ALA A 169 10.05 -7.02 -5.30
C ALA A 169 10.53 -8.44 -4.97
N LEU A 170 9.66 -9.31 -4.46
CA LEU A 170 10.02 -10.67 -4.05
C LEU A 170 10.22 -11.65 -5.23
N PHE A 171 9.47 -11.48 -6.31
CA PHE A 171 9.47 -12.44 -7.41
C PHE A 171 10.07 -11.89 -8.69
N LEU A 172 9.93 -10.62 -9.03
CA LEU A 172 10.40 -10.07 -10.32
C LEU A 172 11.82 -9.52 -10.23
N VAL A 173 12.20 -8.87 -9.11
CA VAL A 173 13.57 -8.37 -8.90
C VAL A 173 14.58 -9.51 -8.84
N ASN A 174 15.75 -9.31 -9.45
CA ASN A 174 16.83 -10.31 -9.42
C ASN A 174 17.33 -10.52 -7.98
N PRO A 175 17.22 -11.74 -7.41
CA PRO A 175 17.58 -11.99 -6.02
C PRO A 175 19.09 -11.95 -5.76
N HIS A 176 19.92 -12.04 -6.81
CA HIS A 176 21.38 -11.91 -6.72
C HIS A 176 21.85 -10.45 -6.75
N ARG A 177 20.96 -9.48 -6.99
CA ARG A 177 21.34 -8.07 -7.06
C ARG A 177 21.75 -7.57 -5.67
N ARG A 178 23.00 -7.14 -5.55
CA ARG A 178 23.59 -6.57 -4.34
C ARG A 178 24.10 -5.14 -4.59
N ILE A 179 24.15 -4.32 -3.55
CA ILE A 179 24.75 -2.97 -3.57
C ILE A 179 25.80 -2.83 -2.46
N LEU A 180 26.52 -1.71 -2.47
CA LEU A 180 27.56 -1.37 -1.48
C LEU A 180 28.63 -2.48 -1.37
N GLY A 181 29.27 -2.80 -2.50
CA GLY A 181 30.33 -3.83 -2.55
C GLY A 181 29.85 -5.27 -2.35
N GLY A 182 28.54 -5.53 -2.42
CA GLY A 182 27.97 -6.88 -2.28
C GLY A 182 27.29 -7.14 -0.93
N LEU A 183 27.36 -6.19 0.01
CA LEU A 183 26.86 -6.33 1.38
C LEU A 183 25.33 -6.36 1.45
N LEU A 184 24.68 -5.44 0.73
CA LEU A 184 23.25 -5.20 0.89
C LEU A 184 22.42 -5.84 -0.22
N HIS A 185 21.37 -6.55 0.17
CA HIS A 185 20.45 -7.22 -0.73
C HIS A 185 19.35 -6.24 -1.18
N VAL A 186 19.35 -5.86 -2.47
CA VAL A 186 18.38 -4.87 -2.99
C VAL A 186 16.94 -5.31 -2.73
N GLN A 187 16.65 -6.59 -2.96
CA GLN A 187 15.34 -7.17 -2.71
C GLN A 187 14.90 -7.02 -1.25
N THR A 188 15.80 -7.30 -0.31
CA THR A 188 15.54 -7.19 1.13
C THR A 188 15.32 -5.74 1.56
N LEU A 189 16.13 -4.81 1.06
CA LEU A 189 15.96 -3.38 1.34
C LEU A 189 14.64 -2.84 0.79
N LEU A 190 14.27 -3.23 -0.43
CA LEU A 190 12.99 -2.84 -1.04
C LEU A 190 11.81 -3.39 -0.23
N LEU A 191 11.85 -4.66 0.17
CA LEU A 191 10.78 -5.26 0.98
C LEU A 191 10.68 -4.63 2.37
N GLY A 192 11.79 -4.34 3.03
CA GLY A 192 11.78 -3.60 4.31
C GLY A 192 11.23 -2.17 4.17
N SER A 193 11.56 -1.49 3.07
CA SER A 193 11.02 -0.16 2.76
C SER A 193 9.51 -0.19 2.51
N LEU A 194 9.04 -1.14 1.70
CA LEU A 194 7.62 -1.32 1.40
C LEU A 194 6.81 -1.75 2.64
N LEU A 195 7.40 -2.54 3.53
CA LEU A 195 6.79 -2.85 4.83
C LEU A 195 6.53 -1.58 5.64
N ALA A 196 7.47 -0.62 5.66
CA ALA A 196 7.26 0.66 6.34
C ALA A 196 6.13 1.48 5.68
N VAL A 197 6.12 1.58 4.34
CA VAL A 197 5.05 2.27 3.59
C VAL A 197 3.68 1.68 3.91
N GLY A 198 3.56 0.35 3.89
CA GLY A 198 2.30 -0.32 4.20
C GLY A 198 1.91 -0.18 5.67
N PHE A 199 2.86 -0.27 6.61
CA PHE A 199 2.61 -0.08 8.05
C PHE A 199 2.10 1.33 8.38
N PHE A 200 2.63 2.36 7.72
CA PHE A 200 2.15 3.74 7.85
C PHE A 200 0.83 4.00 7.11
N THR A 201 0.51 3.19 6.10
CA THR A 201 -0.83 3.23 5.47
C THR A 201 -1.87 2.62 6.39
N ARG A 202 -1.62 1.41 6.90
CA ARG A 202 -2.48 0.70 7.86
C ARG A 202 -1.60 -0.14 8.79
N PHE A 203 -1.83 -0.03 10.10
CA PHE A 203 -1.05 -0.77 11.10
C PHE A 203 -1.19 -2.30 10.98
N THR A 204 -2.24 -2.79 10.30
CA THR A 204 -2.48 -4.21 10.04
C THR A 204 -1.70 -4.79 8.87
N PHE A 205 -1.07 -3.96 8.03
CA PHE A 205 -0.31 -4.41 6.86
C PHE A 205 0.75 -5.50 7.13
N PRO A 206 1.47 -5.50 8.27
CA PRO A 206 2.44 -6.56 8.57
C PRO A 206 1.85 -7.98 8.51
N VAL A 207 0.54 -8.15 8.73
CA VAL A 207 -0.15 -9.45 8.59
C VAL A 207 -0.10 -9.94 7.14
N PHE A 208 -0.35 -9.05 6.17
CA PHE A 208 -0.27 -9.39 4.74
C PHE A 208 1.17 -9.56 4.26
N PHE A 209 2.11 -8.80 4.84
CA PHE A 209 3.53 -8.91 4.50
C PHE A 209 4.17 -10.19 5.05
N PHE A 210 3.72 -10.70 6.19
CA PHE A 210 4.38 -11.79 6.93
C PHE A 210 4.69 -13.03 6.05
N PRO A 211 3.75 -13.57 5.24
CA PRO A 211 4.06 -14.69 4.35
C PRO A 211 5.15 -14.37 3.33
N LEU A 212 5.20 -13.13 2.81
CA LEU A 212 6.24 -12.69 1.87
C LEU A 212 7.59 -12.55 2.57
N GLY A 213 7.61 -12.08 3.82
CA GLY A 213 8.82 -12.02 4.64
C GLY A 213 9.41 -13.41 4.90
N LEU A 214 8.57 -14.40 5.20
CA LEU A 214 9.00 -15.80 5.35
C LEU A 214 9.55 -16.36 4.02
N GLU A 215 8.86 -16.12 2.91
CA GLU A 215 9.29 -16.58 1.59
C GLU A 215 10.61 -15.91 1.14
N LEU A 216 10.85 -14.65 1.52
CA LEU A 216 12.13 -13.98 1.32
C LEU A 216 13.26 -14.73 2.04
N VAL A 217 13.09 -15.03 3.32
CA VAL A 217 14.08 -15.77 4.12
C VAL A 217 14.34 -17.14 3.50
N ARG A 218 13.27 -17.87 3.14
CA ARG A 218 13.36 -19.19 2.50
C ARG A 218 14.16 -19.12 1.20
N LYS A 219 13.87 -18.15 0.31
CA LYS A 219 14.59 -17.98 -0.95
C LYS A 219 16.06 -17.62 -0.75
N GLN A 220 16.39 -16.73 0.19
CA GLN A 220 17.78 -16.35 0.42
C GLN A 220 18.60 -17.51 1.01
N ASP A 221 18.00 -18.31 1.90
CA ASP A 221 18.62 -19.54 2.38
C ASP A 221 18.83 -20.56 1.25
N GLU A 222 17.82 -20.78 0.40
CA GLU A 222 17.92 -21.66 -0.77
C GLU A 222 19.03 -21.22 -1.73
N LEU A 223 19.17 -19.92 -1.99
CA LEU A 223 20.24 -19.37 -2.83
C LEU A 223 21.62 -19.60 -2.21
N LEU A 224 21.75 -19.50 -0.89
CA LEU A 224 23.00 -19.77 -0.18
C LEU A 224 23.37 -21.25 -0.29
N VAL A 225 22.41 -22.15 -0.06
CA VAL A 225 22.61 -23.60 -0.19
C VAL A 225 23.00 -23.97 -1.63
N ASN A 226 22.31 -23.44 -2.62
CA ASN A 226 22.61 -23.68 -4.03
C ASN A 226 24.00 -23.15 -4.43
N ALA A 227 24.40 -21.98 -3.91
CA ALA A 227 25.73 -21.42 -4.16
C ALA A 227 26.86 -22.23 -3.49
N ALA A 228 26.62 -22.78 -2.31
CA ALA A 228 27.55 -23.66 -1.62
C ALA A 228 27.67 -25.03 -2.30
N SER A 229 26.53 -25.62 -2.70
CA SER A 229 26.48 -26.88 -3.43
C SER A 229 27.25 -26.81 -4.76
N LYS A 230 27.12 -25.71 -5.52
CA LYS A 230 27.94 -25.47 -6.72
C LYS A 230 29.45 -25.42 -6.47
N LYS A 231 29.86 -25.11 -5.23
CA LYS A 231 31.26 -25.11 -4.78
C LYS A 231 31.69 -26.43 -4.14
N GLY A 232 30.83 -27.46 -4.16
CA GLY A 232 31.14 -28.80 -3.66
C GLY A 232 31.03 -28.99 -2.16
N TYR A 233 30.38 -28.08 -1.41
CA TYR A 233 30.20 -28.24 0.04
C TYR A 233 28.79 -27.89 0.50
N THR A 234 28.40 -28.43 1.66
CA THR A 234 27.16 -28.07 2.34
C THR A 234 27.43 -26.97 3.37
N PRO A 235 26.65 -25.88 3.39
CA PRO A 235 26.87 -24.81 4.35
C PRO A 235 26.48 -25.29 5.75
N SER A 236 27.30 -24.97 6.75
CA SER A 236 26.98 -25.28 8.15
C SER A 236 25.71 -24.57 8.61
N VAL A 237 25.00 -25.17 9.58
CA VAL A 237 23.78 -24.57 10.18
C VAL A 237 24.06 -23.17 10.73
N VAL A 238 25.22 -22.98 11.38
CA VAL A 238 25.66 -21.70 11.91
C VAL A 238 25.76 -20.64 10.80
N ARG A 239 26.34 -21.00 9.65
CA ARG A 239 26.46 -20.07 8.52
C ARG A 239 25.09 -19.70 7.93
N ARG A 240 24.18 -20.66 7.82
CA ARG A 240 22.80 -20.41 7.37
C ARG A 240 22.07 -19.47 8.33
N LEU A 241 22.22 -19.69 9.63
CA LEU A 241 21.64 -18.82 10.67
C LEU A 241 22.17 -17.39 10.57
N PHE A 242 23.48 -17.20 10.47
CA PHE A 242 24.08 -15.85 10.31
C PHE A 242 23.61 -15.16 9.02
N ALA A 243 23.47 -15.89 7.91
CA ALA A 243 22.95 -15.33 6.68
C ALA A 243 21.49 -14.88 6.83
N THR A 244 20.65 -15.71 7.45
CA THR A 244 19.25 -15.37 7.76
C THR A 244 19.15 -14.14 8.67
N ILE A 245 19.95 -14.08 9.74
CA ILE A 245 20.03 -12.91 10.62
C ILE A 245 20.44 -11.67 9.79
N GLY A 246 21.42 -11.81 8.91
CA GLY A 246 21.84 -10.74 8.00
C GLY A 246 20.71 -10.21 7.12
N VAL A 247 19.87 -11.09 6.56
CA VAL A 247 18.69 -10.70 5.79
C VAL A 247 17.69 -9.95 6.67
N VAL A 248 17.41 -10.45 7.86
CA VAL A 248 16.47 -9.81 8.81
C VAL A 248 16.97 -8.44 9.22
N VAL A 249 18.25 -8.31 9.59
CA VAL A 249 18.87 -7.05 10.01
C VAL A 249 18.84 -6.02 8.88
N GLN A 250 19.15 -6.42 7.64
CA GLN A 250 19.07 -5.51 6.49
C GLN A 250 17.63 -5.04 6.22
N GLY A 251 16.67 -5.96 6.29
CA GLY A 251 15.25 -5.62 6.11
C GLY A 251 14.76 -4.67 7.20
N LEU A 252 15.12 -4.97 8.46
CA LEU A 252 14.79 -4.13 9.61
C LEU A 252 15.45 -2.75 9.51
N ALA A 253 16.71 -2.66 9.08
CA ALA A 253 17.38 -1.38 8.89
C ALA A 253 16.67 -0.51 7.85
N ALA A 254 16.24 -1.09 6.72
CA ALA A 254 15.45 -0.37 5.72
C ALA A 254 14.07 0.06 6.27
N PHE A 255 13.39 -0.82 7.00
CA PHE A 255 12.12 -0.52 7.65
C PHE A 255 12.24 0.63 8.66
N LEU A 256 13.25 0.59 9.53
CA LEU A 256 13.49 1.62 10.54
C LEU A 256 13.86 2.96 9.91
N TRP A 257 14.68 2.96 8.85
CA TRP A 257 15.01 4.18 8.11
C TRP A 257 13.75 4.90 7.61
N TRP A 258 12.87 4.17 6.92
CA TRP A 258 11.61 4.73 6.43
C TRP A 258 10.63 5.06 7.55
N THR A 259 10.59 4.29 8.63
CA THR A 259 9.80 4.60 9.82
C THR A 259 10.22 5.94 10.42
N MET A 260 11.52 6.19 10.61
CA MET A 260 12.01 7.47 11.10
C MET A 260 11.64 8.62 10.16
N PHE A 261 11.75 8.40 8.85
CA PHE A 261 11.34 9.39 7.86
C PHE A 261 9.85 9.71 7.93
N PHE A 262 8.97 8.70 8.02
CA PHE A 262 7.53 8.91 8.11
C PHE A 262 7.09 9.50 9.44
N VAL A 263 7.70 9.11 10.57
CA VAL A 263 7.48 9.77 11.87
C VAL A 263 7.85 11.24 11.78
N ALA A 264 9.01 11.58 11.20
CA ALA A 264 9.41 12.98 11.04
C ALA A 264 8.41 13.74 10.14
N MET A 265 8.00 13.15 9.02
CA MET A 265 7.02 13.72 8.10
C MET A 265 5.67 13.96 8.79
N ASP A 266 5.11 12.96 9.49
CA ASP A 266 3.85 13.07 10.22
C ASP A 266 3.96 14.12 11.33
N THR A 267 5.07 14.11 12.09
CA THR A 267 5.30 15.08 13.19
C THR A 267 5.31 16.51 12.68
N LEU A 268 6.04 16.78 11.59
CA LEU A 268 6.10 18.11 10.98
C LEU A 268 4.77 18.53 10.34
N TYR A 269 4.00 17.58 9.83
CA TYR A 269 2.67 17.83 9.29
C TYR A 269 1.66 18.23 10.38
N TYR A 270 1.66 17.53 11.51
CA TYR A 270 0.72 17.79 12.62
C TYR A 270 1.16 18.94 13.52
N ARG A 271 2.46 19.21 13.59
CA ARG A 271 3.05 20.27 14.43
C ARG A 271 4.00 21.15 13.61
N PRO A 272 3.50 21.91 12.62
CA PRO A 272 4.33 22.76 11.77
C PRO A 272 5.09 23.85 12.56
N GLU A 273 4.61 24.23 13.74
CA GLU A 273 5.27 25.15 14.67
C GLU A 273 6.68 24.70 15.09
N LEU A 274 6.98 23.40 15.00
CA LEU A 274 8.31 22.84 15.28
C LEU A 274 9.37 23.23 14.25
N LEU A 275 8.98 23.81 13.12
CA LEU A 275 9.91 24.42 12.15
C LEU A 275 10.19 25.89 12.45
N GLY A 276 9.41 26.52 13.33
CA GLY A 276 9.56 27.92 13.69
C GLY A 276 10.92 28.22 14.34
N ASN A 277 11.42 29.42 14.04
CA ASN A 277 12.68 29.94 14.59
C ASN A 277 12.57 30.36 16.08
N GLU A 278 11.37 30.39 16.64
CA GLU A 278 11.12 30.94 17.98
C GLU A 278 11.42 29.96 19.14
N GLN A 279 11.62 28.67 18.86
CA GLN A 279 11.87 27.68 19.92
C GLN A 279 13.36 27.31 20.00
N ASN A 280 13.94 27.35 21.21
CA ASN A 280 15.35 27.03 21.45
C ASN A 280 15.65 25.53 21.24
N GLY A 281 16.65 25.20 20.42
CA GLY A 281 17.18 23.85 20.23
C GLY A 281 17.17 23.35 18.78
N PRO A 282 17.91 22.27 18.45
CA PRO A 282 17.96 21.73 17.10
C PRO A 282 16.62 21.09 16.71
N VAL A 283 16.16 21.35 15.47
CA VAL A 283 14.88 20.85 14.91
C VAL A 283 14.71 19.36 15.14
N LEU A 284 15.76 18.57 14.93
CA LEU A 284 15.73 17.11 15.07
C LEU A 284 15.35 16.66 16.50
N LYS A 285 15.85 17.36 17.52
CA LYS A 285 15.51 17.07 18.93
C LYS A 285 14.05 17.41 19.21
N ARG A 286 13.57 18.56 18.72
CA ARG A 286 12.16 18.97 18.87
C ARG A 286 11.19 17.98 18.22
N VAL A 287 11.54 17.50 17.02
CA VAL A 287 10.79 16.46 16.30
C VAL A 287 10.80 15.14 17.06
N ALA A 288 11.95 14.73 17.62
CA ALA A 288 12.04 13.49 18.40
C ALA A 288 11.20 13.54 19.68
N GLU A 289 11.18 14.67 20.39
CA GLU A 289 10.41 14.86 21.64
C GLU A 289 8.89 14.92 21.39
N ASN A 290 8.46 15.35 20.19
CA ASN A 290 7.06 15.48 19.82
C ASN A 290 6.61 14.44 18.78
N ALA A 291 7.33 13.31 18.71
CA ALA A 291 7.17 12.33 17.65
C ALA A 291 5.73 11.80 17.54
N VAL A 292 5.12 11.98 16.38
CA VAL A 292 3.84 11.36 16.02
C VAL A 292 4.10 10.00 15.38
N ILE A 293 3.78 8.94 16.11
CA ILE A 293 3.84 7.57 15.61
C ILE A 293 2.42 7.11 15.29
N ALA A 294 1.90 7.54 14.14
CA ALA A 294 0.51 7.32 13.76
C ALA A 294 0.07 5.83 13.82
N PRO A 295 0.84 4.84 13.31
CA PRO A 295 0.44 3.42 13.43
C PRO A 295 0.33 2.93 14.87
N LEU A 296 1.19 3.42 15.78
CA LEU A 296 1.15 3.08 17.19
C LEU A 296 -0.08 3.71 17.86
N ASN A 297 -0.36 4.98 17.57
CA ASN A 297 -1.56 5.66 18.05
C ASN A 297 -2.84 4.93 17.57
N ASN A 298 -2.83 4.44 16.32
CA ASN A 298 -3.94 3.67 15.76
C ASN A 298 -4.12 2.33 16.49
N LEU A 299 -3.03 1.62 16.74
CA LEU A 299 -3.05 0.38 17.51
C LEU A 299 -3.57 0.60 18.94
N LEU A 300 -3.03 1.60 19.65
CA LEU A 300 -3.46 1.94 21.01
C LEU A 300 -4.94 2.30 21.06
N TYR A 301 -5.43 3.08 20.09
CA TYR A 301 -6.84 3.42 19.97
C TYR A 301 -7.72 2.18 19.77
N ASN A 302 -7.33 1.27 18.87
CA ASN A 302 -8.07 0.04 18.56
C ASN A 302 -7.90 -1.08 19.60
N MET A 303 -7.07 -0.91 20.63
CA MET A 303 -7.01 -1.86 21.76
C MET A 303 -8.01 -1.51 22.87
N GLN A 304 -8.55 -0.30 22.88
CA GLN A 304 -9.52 0.15 23.89
C GLN A 304 -10.94 -0.24 23.47
N TYR A 305 -11.58 -1.13 24.22
CA TYR A 305 -12.90 -1.67 23.88
C TYR A 305 -13.97 -0.59 23.70
N ASP A 306 -13.98 0.43 24.56
CA ASP A 306 -14.93 1.54 24.50
C ASP A 306 -14.91 2.25 23.14
N ASN A 307 -13.74 2.32 22.49
CA ASN A 307 -13.61 2.87 21.14
C ASN A 307 -14.21 1.92 20.09
N LEU A 308 -14.06 0.61 20.22
CA LEU A 308 -14.67 -0.35 19.29
C LEU A 308 -16.19 -0.34 19.37
N GLU A 309 -16.76 -0.12 20.57
CA GLU A 309 -18.20 -0.06 20.76
C GLU A 309 -18.83 1.09 19.98
N LEU A 310 -18.15 2.24 19.91
CA LEU A 310 -18.57 3.39 19.10
C LEU A 310 -18.61 3.08 17.59
N HIS A 311 -17.81 2.12 17.12
CA HIS A 311 -17.75 1.70 15.71
C HIS A 311 -18.60 0.47 15.40
N GLY A 312 -19.33 -0.04 16.40
CA GLY A 312 -20.19 -1.22 16.28
C GLY A 312 -19.42 -2.52 16.45
N VAL A 313 -19.77 -3.30 17.48
CA VAL A 313 -19.22 -4.64 17.69
C VAL A 313 -20.08 -5.65 16.92
N HIS A 314 -19.49 -6.34 15.96
CA HIS A 314 -20.15 -7.44 15.24
C HIS A 314 -19.53 -8.79 15.57
N PRO A 315 -20.30 -9.89 15.46
CA PRO A 315 -19.76 -11.24 15.60
C PRO A 315 -18.61 -11.48 14.64
N ARG A 316 -17.55 -12.17 15.09
CA ARG A 316 -16.37 -12.46 14.27
C ARG A 316 -16.70 -13.23 12.98
N LEU A 317 -17.77 -14.03 13.02
CA LEU A 317 -18.30 -14.77 11.87
C LEU A 317 -18.76 -13.87 10.72
N THR A 318 -19.14 -12.62 10.99
CA THR A 318 -19.58 -11.65 9.96
C THR A 318 -18.54 -11.47 8.86
N HIS A 319 -17.25 -11.51 9.20
CA HIS A 319 -16.19 -11.44 8.20
C HIS A 319 -16.23 -12.63 7.23
N LEU A 320 -16.48 -13.83 7.74
CA LEU A 320 -16.52 -15.05 6.93
C LEU A 320 -17.85 -15.20 6.18
N THR A 321 -18.98 -14.93 6.83
CA THR A 321 -20.32 -15.25 6.31
C THR A 321 -20.96 -14.11 5.53
N VAL A 322 -20.51 -12.87 5.70
CA VAL A 322 -21.06 -11.70 5.02
C VAL A 322 -20.00 -11.03 4.16
N ASN A 323 -18.88 -10.62 4.76
CA ASN A 323 -17.89 -9.78 4.05
C ASN A 323 -17.18 -10.55 2.93
N MET A 324 -16.81 -11.82 3.13
CA MET A 324 -16.16 -12.61 2.09
C MET A 324 -17.07 -12.90 0.89
N PRO A 325 -18.34 -13.35 1.05
CA PRO A 325 -19.30 -13.42 -0.05
C PRO A 325 -19.55 -12.07 -0.73
N MET A 326 -19.64 -10.99 0.05
CA MET A 326 -19.87 -9.65 -0.50
C MET A 326 -18.69 -9.22 -1.40
N LEU A 327 -17.45 -9.43 -0.97
CA LEU A 327 -16.25 -9.02 -1.72
C LEU A 327 -15.95 -9.93 -2.91
N PHE A 328 -16.08 -11.24 -2.75
CA PHE A 328 -15.64 -12.21 -3.75
C PHE A 328 -16.80 -12.84 -4.53
N GLY A 329 -18.05 -12.54 -4.18
CA GLY A 329 -19.22 -13.13 -4.82
C GLY A 329 -19.17 -14.67 -4.78
N PRO A 330 -19.57 -15.34 -5.88
CA PRO A 330 -19.49 -16.81 -5.98
C PRO A 330 -18.07 -17.38 -5.87
N VAL A 331 -17.01 -16.58 -6.13
CA VAL A 331 -15.61 -17.02 -6.02
C VAL A 331 -15.26 -17.36 -4.57
N PHE A 332 -15.98 -16.80 -3.60
CA PHE A 332 -15.82 -17.13 -2.19
C PHE A 332 -15.86 -18.64 -1.92
N LEU A 333 -16.73 -19.38 -2.62
CA LEU A 333 -16.89 -20.83 -2.45
C LEU A 333 -15.62 -21.63 -2.80
N VAL A 334 -14.73 -21.06 -3.61
CA VAL A 334 -13.44 -21.68 -3.93
C VAL A 334 -12.50 -21.63 -2.74
N PHE A 335 -12.57 -20.61 -1.89
CA PHE A 335 -11.73 -20.49 -0.68
C PHE A 335 -12.16 -21.42 0.47
N LEU A 336 -13.35 -22.02 0.38
CA LEU A 336 -13.84 -23.00 1.36
C LEU A 336 -13.47 -24.45 1.02
N ARG A 337 -12.88 -24.67 -0.16
CA ARG A 337 -12.38 -25.97 -0.62
C ARG A 337 -10.88 -26.05 -0.41
#